data_AF-A0A7D7WCA8-F1
#
_entry.id   AF-A0A7D7WCA8-F1
#
_cell.length_a   1.000
_cell.length_b   1.000
_cell.length_c   1.000
_cell.angle_alpha   90.00
_cell.angle_beta   90.00
_cell.angle_gamma   90.00
#
_symmetry.space_group_name_H-M   'P 1'
#
loop_
_entity.id
_entity.type
_entity.pdbx_description
1 polymer ?
#
loop_
_entity_poly.entity_id
_entity_poly.type
_entity_poly.pdbx_seq_one_letter_code
_entity_poly.pdbx_strand_id
1 'polypeptide(L)'
;MPETYTGTEGTTALADGMTILDGTEDRRTGWLGLNKTRDYIATKVAALRSYVDDKFAALNLSWGAITGKPTLFPSRSDMVTRTVGGNVETALNDTYALAQSKIGTTGGTISGSLYLPNASPATSGYTVCYLNTDGRVSRGASSERYKKYISTIDPAALGDVWPDLHRFQMRQGDHEWKYGYIAERLAESDDLRAFVVYDAEGRPDSIDFIALLMVQNAQLAQRVTNLEGGA
;
A
#
# COMPACT_ATOMS: atom_id res chain seq x y z
N MET A 1 51.44 -49.13 53.59
CA MET A 1 52.43 -49.72 52.66
C MET A 1 52.88 -48.61 51.72
N PRO A 2 54.18 -48.48 51.38
CA PRO A 2 54.61 -47.49 50.39
C PRO A 2 53.97 -47.81 49.04
N GLU A 3 53.28 -46.83 48.44
CA GLU A 3 52.68 -46.98 47.12
C GLU A 3 53.79 -47.27 46.08
N THR A 4 53.57 -48.29 45.25
CA THR A 4 54.52 -48.69 44.21
C THR A 4 54.23 -47.90 42.94
N TYR A 5 55.25 -47.26 42.37
CA TYR A 5 55.16 -46.56 41.08
C TYR A 5 54.92 -47.59 39.96
N THR A 6 53.85 -47.41 39.19
CA THR A 6 53.48 -48.33 38.11
C THR A 6 53.95 -47.87 36.72
N GLY A 7 54.52 -46.66 36.61
CA GLY A 7 55.07 -46.12 35.36
C GLY A 7 54.05 -45.36 34.51
N THR A 8 52.83 -45.19 35.02
CA THR A 8 51.70 -44.60 34.29
C THR A 8 51.19 -43.33 34.96
N GLU A 9 51.75 -42.97 36.11
CA GLU A 9 51.39 -41.78 36.86
C GLU A 9 51.94 -40.52 36.18
N GLY A 10 51.05 -39.60 35.81
CA GLY A 10 51.34 -38.39 35.06
C GLY A 10 51.13 -38.54 33.56
N THR A 11 50.80 -39.72 33.04
CA THR A 11 50.64 -39.93 31.59
C THR A 11 49.48 -39.12 31.02
N THR A 12 48.34 -39.06 31.72
CA THR A 12 47.17 -38.29 31.27
C THR A 12 47.43 -36.79 31.38
N ALA A 13 48.07 -36.36 32.46
CA ALA A 13 48.46 -34.97 32.68
C ALA A 13 49.45 -34.48 31.61
N LEU A 14 50.46 -35.30 31.28
CA LEU A 14 51.43 -34.98 30.24
C LEU A 14 50.77 -34.88 28.86
N ALA A 15 49.83 -35.78 28.54
CA ALA A 15 49.07 -35.72 27.29
C ALA A 15 48.20 -34.46 27.18
N ASP A 16 47.69 -33.94 28.31
CA ASP A 16 46.95 -32.68 28.42
C ASP A 16 47.88 -31.44 28.51
N GLY A 17 49.20 -31.64 28.34
CA GLY A 17 50.21 -30.57 28.32
C GLY A 17 50.62 -30.05 29.71
N MET A 18 50.25 -30.74 30.79
CA MET A 18 50.67 -30.39 32.14
C MET A 18 52.11 -30.85 32.38
N THR A 19 52.89 -30.05 33.12
CA THR A 19 54.22 -30.45 33.58
C THR A 19 54.10 -31.61 34.57
N ILE A 20 54.90 -32.68 34.37
CA ILE A 20 55.01 -33.82 35.29
C ILE A 20 56.40 -33.90 35.90
N LEU A 21 56.50 -34.59 37.03
CA LEU A 21 57.79 -34.95 37.65
C LEU A 21 58.30 -36.24 36.99
N ASP A 22 59.58 -36.30 36.64
CA ASP A 22 60.15 -37.32 35.72
C ASP A 22 60.65 -38.59 36.43
N GLY A 23 60.54 -38.63 37.76
CA GLY A 23 60.89 -39.77 38.58
C GLY A 23 62.33 -39.77 39.06
N THR A 24 63.12 -38.75 38.71
CA THR A 24 64.45 -38.51 39.28
C THR A 24 64.40 -37.77 40.64
N GLU A 25 63.22 -37.28 41.03
CA GLU A 25 62.99 -36.56 42.28
C GLU A 25 62.92 -37.50 43.51
N ASP A 26 63.30 -36.99 44.69
CA ASP A 26 63.27 -37.77 45.94
C ASP A 26 61.85 -38.25 46.26
N ARG A 27 61.65 -39.56 46.34
CA ARG A 27 60.34 -40.20 46.62
C ARG A 27 59.67 -39.70 47.91
N ARG A 28 60.44 -39.20 48.88
CA ARG A 28 59.92 -38.62 50.12
C ARG A 28 59.20 -37.28 49.92
N THR A 29 59.41 -36.63 48.77
CA THR A 29 58.75 -35.36 48.41
C THR A 29 57.31 -35.54 47.92
N GLY A 30 56.82 -36.79 47.81
CA GLY A 30 55.44 -37.08 47.45
C GLY A 30 55.14 -36.95 45.95
N TRP A 31 56.16 -36.94 45.09
CA TRP A 31 56.02 -36.74 43.64
C TRP A 31 55.02 -37.70 42.98
N LEU A 32 54.92 -38.95 43.47
CA LEU A 32 53.95 -39.93 42.99
C LEU A 32 52.50 -39.45 43.18
N GLY A 33 52.19 -38.93 44.37
CA GLY A 33 50.87 -38.37 44.67
C GLY A 33 50.59 -37.12 43.85
N LEU A 34 51.61 -36.31 43.54
CA LEU A 34 51.49 -35.14 42.69
C LEU A 34 51.14 -35.52 41.24
N ASN A 35 51.84 -36.49 40.64
CA ASN A 35 51.53 -36.93 39.28
C ASN A 35 50.12 -37.57 39.19
N LYS A 36 49.72 -38.39 40.18
CA LYS A 36 48.34 -38.92 40.26
C LYS A 36 47.29 -37.81 40.39
N THR A 37 47.57 -36.79 41.20
CA THR A 37 46.67 -35.64 41.35
C THR A 37 46.55 -34.85 40.04
N ARG A 38 47.64 -34.70 39.30
CA ARG A 38 47.63 -34.05 37.99
C ARG A 38 46.82 -34.85 36.97
N ASP A 39 46.95 -36.18 36.93
CA ASP A 39 46.11 -37.03 36.07
C ASP A 39 44.63 -36.91 36.41
N TYR A 40 44.30 -36.86 37.70
CA TYR A 40 42.94 -36.66 38.17
C TYR A 40 42.39 -35.30 37.71
N ILE A 41 43.18 -34.22 37.82
CA ILE A 41 42.81 -32.89 37.34
C ILE A 41 42.57 -32.90 35.83
N ALA A 42 43.52 -33.41 35.04
CA ALA A 42 43.40 -33.49 33.57
C ALA A 42 42.13 -34.23 33.15
N THR A 43 41.85 -35.37 33.78
CA THR A 43 40.63 -36.16 33.52
C THR A 43 39.36 -35.36 33.82
N LYS A 44 39.31 -34.64 34.94
CA LYS A 44 38.13 -33.85 35.33
C LYS A 44 37.94 -32.62 34.45
N VAL A 45 39.01 -31.95 34.05
CA VAL A 45 38.97 -30.79 33.14
C VAL A 45 38.47 -31.21 31.75
N ALA A 46 38.96 -32.35 31.23
CA ALA A 46 38.48 -32.89 29.96
C ALA A 46 36.98 -33.20 30.00
N ALA A 47 36.49 -33.83 31.07
CA ALA A 47 35.07 -34.11 31.25
C ALA A 47 34.22 -32.82 31.35
N LEU A 48 34.71 -31.79 32.04
CA LEU A 48 34.03 -30.50 32.12
C LEU A 48 33.95 -29.79 30.77
N ARG A 49 35.05 -29.80 30.00
CA ARG A 49 35.10 -29.22 28.66
C ARG A 49 34.06 -29.89 27.76
N SER A 50 34.03 -31.22 27.75
CA SER A 50 33.02 -31.99 27.00
C SER A 50 31.60 -31.60 27.39
N TYR A 51 31.31 -31.48 28.70
CA TYR A 51 29.98 -31.08 29.17
C TYR A 51 29.59 -29.67 28.69
N VAL A 52 30.54 -28.72 28.74
CA VAL A 52 30.30 -27.35 28.27
C VAL A 52 30.04 -27.32 26.78
N ASP A 53 30.85 -28.02 25.98
CA ASP A 53 30.69 -28.10 24.53
C ASP A 53 29.33 -28.72 24.15
N ASP A 54 28.91 -29.78 24.84
CA ASP A 54 27.58 -30.39 24.66
C ASP A 54 26.44 -29.40 24.95
N LYS A 55 26.57 -28.60 26.03
CA LYS A 55 25.57 -27.58 26.37
C LYS A 55 25.52 -26.44 25.36
N PHE A 56 26.66 -26.01 24.84
CA PHE A 56 26.70 -24.98 23.78
C PHE A 56 26.16 -25.51 22.46
N ALA A 57 26.48 -26.75 22.08
CA ALA A 57 25.93 -27.37 20.88
C ALA A 57 24.40 -27.58 20.97
N ALA A 58 23.87 -27.80 22.18
CA ALA A 58 22.44 -27.93 22.41
C ALA A 58 21.67 -26.58 22.38
N LEU A 59 22.35 -25.43 22.38
CA LEU A 59 21.71 -24.12 22.25
C LEU A 59 21.26 -23.89 20.80
N ASN A 60 20.07 -24.38 20.48
CA ASN A 60 19.39 -24.08 19.21
C ASN A 60 18.33 -22.99 19.42
N LEU A 61 18.79 -21.73 19.54
CA LEU A 61 17.89 -20.57 19.58
C LEU A 61 17.75 -20.01 18.17
N SER A 62 16.53 -20.03 17.63
CA SER A 62 16.27 -19.35 16.36
C SER A 62 16.39 -17.83 16.55
N TRP A 63 16.80 -17.12 15.50
CA TRP A 63 16.86 -15.65 15.50
C TRP A 63 15.51 -14.99 15.86
N GLY A 64 14.40 -15.67 15.53
CA GLY A 64 13.05 -15.27 15.94
C GLY A 64 12.78 -15.43 17.44
N ALA A 65 13.36 -16.45 18.09
CA ALA A 65 13.28 -16.62 19.54
C ALA A 65 14.10 -15.55 20.31
N ILE A 66 15.17 -15.03 19.70
CA ILE A 66 16.04 -13.99 20.29
C ILE A 66 15.41 -12.60 20.20
N THR A 67 14.75 -12.28 19.08
CA THR A 67 14.33 -10.90 18.77
C THR A 67 12.82 -10.65 18.95
N GLY A 68 12.02 -11.70 19.12
CA GLY A 68 10.55 -11.61 19.10
C GLY A 68 9.98 -11.17 17.75
N LYS A 69 10.83 -11.02 16.73
CA LYS A 69 10.42 -10.63 15.38
C LYS A 69 10.29 -11.87 14.50
N PRO A 70 9.23 -11.99 13.70
CA PRO A 70 9.13 -13.01 12.67
C PRO A 70 10.36 -12.98 11.75
N THR A 71 10.72 -14.15 11.21
CA THR A 71 11.85 -14.31 10.29
C THR A 71 11.73 -13.47 9.01
N LEU A 72 10.52 -13.02 8.66
CA LEU A 72 10.26 -12.02 7.64
C LEU A 72 9.13 -11.09 8.10
N PHE A 73 9.36 -9.79 8.00
CA PHE A 73 8.34 -8.75 8.16
C PHE A 73 8.40 -7.84 6.93
N PRO A 74 7.29 -7.59 6.21
CA PRO A 74 5.92 -8.14 6.39
C PRO A 74 5.75 -9.57 5.86
N SER A 75 4.55 -10.16 6.03
CA SER A 75 4.20 -11.52 5.59
C SER A 75 4.26 -11.70 4.08
N ARG A 76 4.77 -12.85 3.64
CA ARG A 76 5.02 -13.23 2.23
C ARG A 76 3.77 -13.20 1.35
N SER A 77 2.57 -13.29 1.93
CA SER A 77 1.30 -13.20 1.21
C SER A 77 1.08 -11.82 0.57
N ASP A 78 1.73 -10.79 1.11
CA ASP A 78 1.55 -9.39 0.68
C ASP A 78 2.74 -8.88 -0.14
N MET A 79 3.77 -9.70 -0.36
CA MET A 79 5.01 -9.31 -1.02
C MET A 79 5.18 -10.02 -2.37
N VAL A 80 5.36 -9.26 -3.44
CA VAL A 80 5.75 -9.79 -4.75
C VAL A 80 7.24 -9.55 -4.96
N THR A 81 7.95 -10.60 -5.35
CA THR A 81 9.37 -10.55 -5.70
C THR A 81 9.51 -10.65 -7.21
N ARG A 82 10.20 -9.69 -7.86
CA ARG A 82 10.54 -9.78 -9.28
C ARG A 82 12.02 -9.44 -9.51
N THR A 83 12.64 -10.18 -10.42
CA THR A 83 13.97 -9.87 -10.93
C THR A 83 13.86 -8.91 -12.12
N VAL A 84 14.46 -7.72 -12.03
CA VAL A 84 14.57 -6.76 -13.13
C VAL A 84 16.04 -6.47 -13.37
N GLY A 85 16.53 -6.75 -14.58
CA GLY A 85 17.94 -6.50 -14.94
C GLY A 85 18.95 -7.22 -14.04
N GLY A 86 18.59 -8.37 -13.46
CA GLY A 86 19.44 -9.13 -12.53
C GLY A 86 19.29 -8.74 -11.06
N ASN A 87 18.60 -7.65 -10.74
CA ASN A 87 18.33 -7.23 -9.37
C ASN A 87 16.96 -7.75 -8.90
N VAL A 88 16.90 -8.24 -7.67
CA VAL A 88 15.66 -8.73 -7.05
C VAL A 88 15.03 -7.59 -6.25
N GLU A 89 13.88 -7.11 -6.71
CA GLU A 89 13.08 -6.10 -6.02
C GLU A 89 11.91 -6.78 -5.30
N THR A 90 11.61 -6.35 -4.07
CA THR A 90 10.47 -6.85 -3.29
C THR A 90 9.63 -5.68 -2.78
N ALA A 91 8.34 -5.68 -3.09
CA ALA A 91 7.40 -4.64 -2.70
C ALA A 91 6.06 -5.22 -2.24
N LEU A 92 5.29 -4.43 -1.50
CA LEU A 92 3.91 -4.74 -1.13
C LEU A 92 3.03 -4.78 -2.40
N ASN A 93 2.11 -5.74 -2.46
CA ASN A 93 1.20 -6.00 -3.59
C ASN A 93 0.50 -4.72 -4.11
N ASP A 94 0.00 -3.87 -3.20
CA ASP A 94 -0.71 -2.63 -3.56
C ASP A 94 0.21 -1.54 -4.13
N THR A 95 1.46 -1.48 -3.64
CA THR A 95 2.45 -0.52 -4.16
C THR A 95 2.88 -0.90 -5.57
N TYR A 96 2.87 -2.19 -5.90
CA TYR A 96 3.26 -2.69 -7.21
C TYR A 96 2.18 -2.44 -8.30
N ALA A 97 0.90 -2.55 -7.95
CA ALA A 97 -0.22 -2.21 -8.85
C ALA A 97 -0.23 -0.72 -9.24
N LEU A 98 0.20 0.16 -8.33
CA LEU A 98 0.36 1.59 -8.59
C LEU A 98 1.61 1.92 -9.44
N ALA A 99 2.66 1.09 -9.37
CA ALA A 99 3.97 1.43 -9.91
C ALA A 99 4.24 0.96 -11.35
N GLN A 100 3.54 -0.06 -11.88
CA GLN A 100 3.91 -0.66 -13.18
C GLN A 100 2.87 -0.66 -14.31
N SER A 101 1.63 -0.18 -14.11
CA SER A 101 0.71 0.23 -15.20
C SER A 101 -0.51 0.94 -14.62
N LYS A 102 -0.71 2.22 -14.95
CA LYS A 102 -1.38 3.30 -14.17
C LYS A 102 -2.86 3.15 -13.73
N ILE A 103 -3.42 1.94 -13.76
CA ILE A 103 -4.53 1.31 -13.00
C ILE A 103 -5.15 0.30 -13.96
N GLY A 104 -5.04 -0.99 -13.62
CA GLY A 104 -5.68 -2.08 -14.35
C GLY A 104 -5.97 -3.25 -13.43
N THR A 105 -7.19 -3.31 -12.90
CA THR A 105 -7.77 -4.53 -12.34
C THR A 105 -9.07 -4.82 -13.08
N THR A 106 -9.33 -6.10 -13.41
CA THR A 106 -10.62 -6.50 -13.95
C THR A 106 -11.63 -6.55 -12.81
N GLY A 107 -12.29 -5.41 -12.57
CA GLY A 107 -13.18 -5.20 -11.43
C GLY A 107 -12.45 -4.68 -10.19
N GLY A 108 -13.02 -3.66 -9.55
CA GLY A 108 -12.49 -3.05 -8.33
C GLY A 108 -13.10 -1.67 -8.08
N THR A 109 -13.02 -1.18 -6.84
CA THR A 109 -13.33 0.20 -6.47
C THR A 109 -12.06 0.82 -5.90
N ILE A 110 -11.70 2.02 -6.37
CA ILE A 110 -10.65 2.82 -5.73
C ILE A 110 -11.34 3.68 -4.67
N SER A 111 -10.87 3.61 -3.43
CA SER A 111 -11.33 4.46 -2.33
C SER A 111 -10.25 5.51 -2.01
N GLY A 112 -10.66 6.75 -1.74
CA GLY A 112 -9.76 7.89 -1.49
C GLY A 112 -9.77 8.94 -2.61
N SER A 113 -8.80 9.86 -2.60
CA SER A 113 -8.70 10.95 -3.58
C SER A 113 -7.99 10.54 -4.86
N LEU A 114 -8.57 10.89 -6.02
CA LEU A 114 -7.94 10.71 -7.32
C LEU A 114 -7.25 12.02 -7.75
N TYR A 115 -5.91 12.03 -7.74
CA TYR A 115 -5.10 13.20 -8.13
C TYR A 115 -4.49 13.01 -9.52
N LEU A 116 -4.88 13.86 -10.48
CA LEU A 116 -4.46 13.79 -11.90
C LEU A 116 -3.87 15.14 -12.38
N PRO A 117 -2.65 15.51 -11.94
CA PRO A 117 -2.10 16.85 -12.19
C PRO A 117 -1.73 17.14 -13.65
N ASN A 118 -1.54 16.10 -14.47
CA ASN A 118 -1.09 16.22 -15.86
C ASN A 118 -2.01 15.44 -16.80
N ALA A 119 -3.32 15.69 -16.75
CA ALA A 119 -4.26 15.12 -17.72
C ALA A 119 -4.04 15.76 -19.10
N SER A 120 -3.82 14.94 -20.14
CA SER A 120 -3.72 15.40 -21.53
C SER A 120 -5.10 15.50 -22.19
N PRO A 121 -5.30 16.36 -23.20
CA PRO A 121 -6.55 16.43 -23.95
C PRO A 121 -6.96 15.08 -24.54
N ALA A 122 -8.26 14.78 -24.48
CA ALA A 122 -8.86 13.64 -25.14
C ALA A 122 -8.79 13.83 -26.68
N THR A 123 -8.27 12.84 -27.40
CA THR A 123 -8.10 12.92 -28.87
C THR A 123 -9.09 12.05 -29.64
N SER A 124 -9.24 10.77 -29.28
CA SER A 124 -10.21 9.84 -29.88
C SER A 124 -10.53 8.68 -28.93
N GLY A 125 -11.79 8.22 -28.93
CA GLY A 125 -12.24 7.09 -28.10
C GLY A 125 -12.50 7.43 -26.61
N TYR A 126 -12.53 8.71 -26.25
CA TYR A 126 -12.78 9.17 -24.87
C TYR A 126 -14.27 9.49 -24.65
N THR A 127 -14.70 9.43 -23.39
CA THR A 127 -16.05 9.80 -22.96
C THR A 127 -15.99 10.82 -21.82
N VAL A 128 -17.00 11.67 -21.70
CA VAL A 128 -17.12 12.61 -20.56
C VAL A 128 -17.32 11.79 -19.29
N CYS A 129 -16.61 12.17 -18.23
CA CYS A 129 -16.78 11.59 -16.90
C CYS A 129 -17.39 12.64 -15.96
N TYR A 130 -18.22 12.15 -15.04
CA TYR A 130 -18.79 12.91 -13.93
C TYR A 130 -18.13 12.46 -12.63
N LEU A 131 -18.01 13.38 -11.68
CA LEU A 131 -17.68 13.06 -10.29
C LEU A 131 -18.98 13.09 -9.49
N ASN A 132 -19.37 11.95 -8.93
CA ASN A 132 -20.51 11.87 -8.05
C ASN A 132 -20.19 12.56 -6.71
N THR A 133 -21.23 12.94 -5.97
CA THR A 133 -21.11 13.51 -4.62
C THR A 133 -20.43 12.57 -3.61
N ASP A 134 -20.50 11.25 -3.84
CA ASP A 134 -19.80 10.23 -3.06
C ASP A 134 -18.33 10.03 -3.48
N GLY A 135 -17.80 10.90 -4.36
CA GLY A 135 -16.41 10.88 -4.82
C GLY A 135 -16.11 9.85 -5.91
N ARG A 136 -17.12 9.10 -6.40
CA ARG A 136 -16.93 8.13 -7.48
C ARG A 136 -16.89 8.80 -8.85
N VAL A 137 -16.02 8.30 -9.73
CA VAL A 137 -15.99 8.72 -11.14
C VAL A 137 -16.95 7.84 -11.94
N SER A 138 -17.92 8.47 -12.61
CA SER A 138 -18.91 7.84 -13.47
C SER A 138 -18.71 8.27 -14.92
N ARG A 139 -19.05 7.42 -15.89
CA ARG A 139 -19.04 7.80 -17.32
C ARG A 139 -20.41 8.32 -17.76
N GLY A 140 -20.42 9.30 -18.66
CA GLY A 140 -21.65 9.78 -19.31
C GLY A 140 -22.20 8.78 -20.31
N ALA A 141 -23.08 7.89 -19.87
CA ALA A 141 -23.69 6.87 -20.73
C ALA A 141 -24.98 7.41 -21.38
N SER A 142 -25.05 7.35 -22.73
CA SER A 142 -26.25 7.81 -23.48
C SER A 142 -26.91 6.73 -24.34
N SER A 143 -26.42 5.48 -24.29
CA SER A 143 -27.04 4.38 -25.04
C SER A 143 -28.45 4.08 -24.53
N GLU A 144 -29.38 3.86 -25.46
CA GLU A 144 -30.79 3.54 -25.18
C GLU A 144 -30.97 2.37 -24.20
N ARG A 145 -30.07 1.37 -24.23
CA ARG A 145 -30.07 0.24 -23.29
C ARG A 145 -29.98 0.61 -21.80
N TYR A 146 -29.55 1.83 -21.50
CA TYR A 146 -29.44 2.36 -20.14
C TYR A 146 -30.55 3.36 -19.79
N LYS A 147 -31.49 3.62 -20.71
CA LYS A 147 -32.58 4.59 -20.54
C LYS A 147 -33.94 3.87 -20.55
N LYS A 148 -34.92 4.45 -19.87
CA LYS A 148 -36.29 3.94 -19.80
C LYS A 148 -37.27 5.10 -19.95
N TYR A 149 -38.47 4.81 -20.47
CA TYR A 149 -39.54 5.79 -20.69
C TYR A 149 -39.12 6.94 -21.62
N ILE A 150 -38.49 6.59 -22.74
CA ILE A 150 -38.06 7.54 -23.75
C ILE A 150 -39.28 8.02 -24.54
N SER A 151 -39.51 9.32 -24.54
CA SER A 151 -40.56 9.97 -25.32
C SER A 151 -40.03 11.26 -25.93
N THR A 152 -40.67 11.72 -27.01
CA THR A 152 -40.50 13.08 -27.48
C THR A 152 -41.16 14.05 -26.50
N ILE A 153 -40.64 15.27 -26.44
CA ILE A 153 -41.20 16.37 -25.65
C ILE A 153 -41.27 17.63 -26.51
N ASP A 154 -42.21 18.52 -26.19
CA ASP A 154 -42.24 19.87 -26.74
C ASP A 154 -41.23 20.74 -25.96
N PRO A 155 -40.17 21.29 -26.59
CA PRO A 155 -39.19 22.12 -25.89
C PRO A 155 -39.82 23.34 -25.21
N ALA A 156 -40.90 23.91 -25.76
CA ALA A 156 -41.61 25.03 -25.16
C ALA A 156 -42.28 24.67 -23.82
N ALA A 157 -42.62 23.40 -23.60
CA ALA A 157 -43.23 22.93 -22.37
C ALA A 157 -42.24 22.83 -21.18
N LEU A 158 -40.94 23.03 -21.43
CA LEU A 158 -39.89 22.99 -20.40
C LEU A 158 -39.80 24.27 -19.57
N GLY A 159 -40.61 25.28 -19.86
CA GLY A 159 -40.63 26.53 -19.11
C GLY A 159 -39.43 27.44 -19.38
N ASP A 160 -39.07 28.27 -18.40
CA ASP A 160 -37.96 29.20 -18.48
C ASP A 160 -36.63 28.56 -18.09
N VAL A 161 -35.91 28.09 -19.10
CA VAL A 161 -34.59 27.45 -18.98
C VAL A 161 -33.43 28.42 -19.24
N TRP A 162 -33.66 29.74 -19.13
CA TRP A 162 -32.69 30.79 -19.45
C TRP A 162 -32.22 31.55 -18.20
N PRO A 163 -31.33 30.97 -17.38
CA PRO A 163 -30.83 31.64 -16.18
C PRO A 163 -30.00 32.89 -16.51
N ASP A 164 -29.98 33.83 -15.57
CA ASP A 164 -29.17 35.03 -15.68
C ASP A 164 -27.67 34.71 -15.71
N LEU A 165 -26.95 35.32 -16.65
CA LEU A 165 -25.50 35.19 -16.73
C LEU A 165 -24.85 36.13 -15.70
N HIS A 166 -24.03 35.56 -14.82
CA HIS A 166 -23.31 36.32 -13.82
C HIS A 166 -21.83 36.44 -14.17
N ARG A 167 -21.20 37.52 -13.70
CA ARG A 167 -19.75 37.69 -13.67
C ARG A 167 -19.27 37.59 -12.23
N PHE A 168 -18.30 36.73 -11.95
CA PHE A 168 -17.81 36.48 -10.59
C PHE A 168 -16.31 36.21 -10.56
N GLN A 169 -15.72 36.32 -9.36
CA GLN A 169 -14.36 35.87 -9.05
C GLN A 169 -14.48 34.76 -8.00
N MET A 170 -13.59 33.77 -8.08
CA MET A 170 -13.50 32.75 -7.03
C MET A 170 -12.97 33.37 -5.74
N ARG A 171 -13.51 32.95 -4.59
CA ARG A 171 -13.06 33.42 -3.26
C ARG A 171 -11.60 33.02 -2.96
N GLN A 172 -11.13 31.93 -3.55
CA GLN A 172 -9.76 31.44 -3.49
C GLN A 172 -9.24 31.18 -4.91
N GLY A 173 -7.93 31.25 -5.11
CA GLY A 173 -7.27 30.97 -6.39
C GLY A 173 -6.71 32.22 -7.08
N ASP A 174 -6.76 32.22 -8.41
CA ASP A 174 -6.20 33.26 -9.29
C ASP A 174 -6.92 34.63 -9.22
N HIS A 175 -8.11 34.66 -8.63
CA HIS A 175 -9.02 35.83 -8.62
C HIS A 175 -9.32 36.39 -10.02
N GLU A 176 -9.27 35.58 -11.06
CA GLU A 176 -9.66 36.02 -12.40
C GLU A 176 -11.19 36.14 -12.53
N TRP A 177 -11.63 37.09 -13.35
CA TRP A 177 -13.05 37.26 -13.67
C TRP A 177 -13.53 36.13 -14.58
N LYS A 178 -14.60 35.47 -14.17
CA LYS A 178 -15.24 34.36 -14.88
C LYS A 178 -16.71 34.70 -15.12
N TYR A 179 -17.30 34.06 -16.12
CA TYR A 179 -18.73 34.18 -16.45
C TYR A 179 -19.40 32.82 -16.33
N GLY A 180 -20.62 32.81 -15.84
CA GLY A 180 -21.38 31.57 -15.73
C GLY A 180 -22.65 31.73 -14.92
N TYR A 181 -23.24 30.57 -14.61
CA TYR A 181 -24.47 30.46 -13.83
C TYR A 181 -24.15 30.06 -12.39
N ILE A 182 -25.06 30.40 -11.47
CA ILE A 182 -24.92 30.12 -10.03
C ILE A 182 -25.94 29.05 -9.65
N ALA A 183 -25.48 27.91 -9.12
CA ALA A 183 -26.32 26.74 -8.85
C ALA A 183 -27.47 27.06 -7.89
N GLU A 184 -27.21 27.88 -6.86
CA GLU A 184 -28.23 28.32 -5.91
C GLU A 184 -29.34 29.14 -6.56
N ARG A 185 -29.01 29.96 -7.58
CA ARG A 185 -30.02 30.75 -8.32
C ARG A 185 -30.88 29.87 -9.21
N LEU A 186 -30.30 28.85 -9.83
CA LEU A 186 -31.07 27.88 -10.60
C LEU A 186 -32.01 27.07 -9.70
N ALA A 187 -31.59 26.77 -8.47
CA ALA A 187 -32.41 26.04 -7.51
C ALA A 187 -33.63 26.83 -7.01
N GLU A 188 -33.65 28.16 -7.19
CA GLU A 188 -34.80 29.03 -6.86
C GLU A 188 -35.94 28.94 -7.90
N SER A 189 -35.68 28.41 -9.11
CA SER A 189 -36.67 28.26 -10.19
C SER A 189 -37.07 26.79 -10.37
N ASP A 190 -38.38 26.54 -10.43
CA ASP A 190 -38.93 25.19 -10.64
C ASP A 190 -38.49 24.60 -11.99
N ASP A 191 -38.36 25.42 -13.03
CA ASP A 191 -37.99 25.01 -14.40
C ASP A 191 -36.50 24.67 -14.51
N LEU A 192 -35.66 25.29 -13.67
CA LEU A 192 -34.20 25.14 -13.71
C LEU A 192 -33.68 24.11 -12.69
N ARG A 193 -34.48 23.79 -11.66
CA ARG A 193 -34.08 22.90 -10.56
C ARG A 193 -33.63 21.51 -11.04
N ALA A 194 -34.19 21.01 -12.14
CA ALA A 194 -33.83 19.70 -12.71
C ALA A 194 -32.37 19.61 -13.18
N PHE A 195 -31.70 20.75 -13.42
CA PHE A 195 -30.32 20.81 -13.87
C PHE A 195 -29.33 21.09 -12.73
N VAL A 196 -29.81 21.24 -11.49
CA VAL A 196 -28.95 21.49 -10.32
C VAL A 196 -28.45 20.16 -9.76
N VAL A 197 -27.15 20.08 -9.53
CA VAL A 197 -26.52 18.97 -8.81
C VAL A 197 -26.35 19.40 -7.36
N TYR A 198 -26.89 18.58 -6.45
CA TYR A 198 -26.86 18.82 -5.01
C TYR A 198 -25.76 18.00 -4.35
N ASP A 199 -25.12 18.55 -3.33
CA ASP A 199 -24.17 17.83 -2.48
C ASP A 199 -24.85 16.80 -1.55
N ALA A 200 -24.06 16.11 -0.73
CA ALA A 200 -24.56 15.11 0.22
C ALA A 200 -25.49 15.69 1.30
N GLU A 201 -25.38 16.99 1.59
CA GLU A 201 -26.25 17.70 2.54
C GLU A 201 -27.50 18.32 1.87
N GLY A 202 -27.69 18.10 0.56
CA GLY A 202 -28.83 18.61 -0.20
C GLY A 202 -28.72 20.09 -0.56
N ARG A 203 -27.51 20.66 -0.57
CA ARG A 203 -27.26 22.05 -1.00
C ARG A 203 -26.88 22.07 -2.48
N PRO A 204 -27.30 23.07 -3.28
CA PRO A 204 -26.81 23.24 -4.64
C PRO A 204 -25.28 23.35 -4.66
N ASP A 205 -24.61 22.54 -5.48
CA ASP A 205 -23.14 22.48 -5.57
C ASP A 205 -22.66 22.70 -7.01
N SER A 206 -23.36 22.12 -7.98
CA SER A 206 -22.99 22.24 -9.40
C SER A 206 -24.21 22.30 -10.32
N ILE A 207 -23.96 22.42 -11.62
CA ILE A 207 -24.98 22.47 -12.66
C ILE A 207 -24.63 21.41 -13.70
N ASP A 208 -25.62 20.63 -14.14
CA ASP A 208 -25.50 19.80 -15.34
C ASP A 208 -25.55 20.69 -16.59
N PHE A 209 -24.43 21.35 -16.87
CA PHE A 209 -24.30 22.29 -17.99
C PHE A 209 -24.59 21.64 -19.34
N ILE A 210 -24.30 20.34 -19.52
CA ILE A 210 -24.55 19.65 -20.79
C ILE A 210 -26.05 19.49 -20.99
N ALA A 211 -26.78 19.01 -19.97
CA ALA A 211 -28.23 18.84 -20.05
C ALA A 211 -28.94 20.19 -20.26
N LEU A 212 -28.53 21.23 -19.50
CA LEU A 212 -29.10 22.57 -19.63
C LEU A 212 -28.89 23.13 -21.05
N LEU A 213 -27.67 23.02 -21.58
CA LEU A 213 -27.35 23.50 -22.93
C LEU A 213 -28.13 22.76 -24.02
N MET A 214 -28.31 21.45 -23.87
CA MET A 214 -29.11 20.65 -24.81
C MET A 214 -30.56 21.12 -24.86
N VAL A 215 -31.15 21.41 -23.69
CA VAL A 215 -32.53 21.89 -23.57
C VAL A 215 -32.68 23.32 -24.11
N GLN A 216 -31.78 24.23 -23.75
CA GLN A 216 -31.74 25.58 -24.30
C GLN A 216 -31.62 25.59 -25.82
N ASN A 217 -30.73 24.75 -26.36
CA ASN A 217 -30.55 24.64 -27.81
C ASN A 217 -31.80 24.06 -28.50
N ALA A 218 -32.51 23.13 -27.88
CA ALA A 218 -33.77 22.61 -28.41
C ALA A 218 -34.87 23.69 -28.46
N GLN A 219 -35.00 24.51 -27.42
CA GLN A 219 -35.92 25.66 -27.42
C GLN A 219 -35.54 26.70 -28.48
N LEU A 220 -34.24 27.02 -28.62
CA LEU A 220 -33.76 27.92 -29.66
C LEU A 220 -34.07 27.37 -31.05
N ALA A 221 -33.79 26.10 -31.32
CA ALA A 221 -34.05 25.48 -32.60
C ALA A 221 -35.53 25.56 -32.97
N GLN A 222 -36.44 25.24 -32.03
CA GLN A 222 -37.87 25.36 -32.24
C GLN A 222 -38.29 26.81 -32.54
N ARG A 223 -37.75 27.78 -31.78
CA ARG A 223 -38.02 29.21 -31.99
C ARG A 223 -37.54 29.70 -33.36
N VAL A 224 -36.35 29.29 -33.78
CA VAL A 224 -35.80 29.62 -35.10
C VAL A 224 -36.68 29.04 -36.20
N THR A 225 -37.06 27.76 -36.12
CA THR A 225 -37.99 27.13 -37.07
C THR A 225 -39.30 27.89 -37.16
N ASN A 226 -39.88 28.30 -36.03
CA ASN A 226 -41.13 29.05 -36.02
C ASN A 226 -40.99 30.45 -36.67
N LEU A 227 -39.86 31.13 -36.46
CA LEU A 227 -39.61 32.48 -37.00
C LEU A 227 -39.24 32.46 -38.49
N GLU A 228 -38.56 31.41 -38.95
CA GLU A 228 -38.18 31.24 -40.36
C GLU A 228 -39.32 30.67 -41.21
N GLY A 229 -40.52 30.51 -40.64
CA GLY A 229 -41.69 30.01 -41.34
C GLY A 229 -41.57 28.53 -41.70
N GLY A 230 -41.00 27.73 -40.79
CA GLY A 230 -40.73 26.31 -40.96
C GLY A 230 -41.78 25.58 -41.80
N ALA A 231 -41.29 24.91 -42.85
CA ALA A 231 -42.08 24.24 -43.88
C ALA A 231 -43.16 23.31 -43.31
#